data_AF-A0AAP0W7L3-F1
#
_entry.id   AF-A0AAP0W7L3-F1
#
_cell.length_a   1.000
_cell.length_b   1.000
_cell.length_c   1.000
_cell.angle_alpha   90.00
_cell.angle_beta   90.00
_cell.angle_gamma   90.00
#
_symmetry.space_group_name_H-M   'P 1'
#
loop_
_entity.id
_entity.type
_entity.pdbx_description
1 polymer ?
#
loop_
_entity_poly.entity_id
_entity_poly.type
_entity_poly.pdbx_seq_one_letter_code
_entity_poly.pdbx_strand_id
1 'polypeptide(L)'
;MSTIGSSSSVASSSGSGSSASQTTSITKQIIALENQLKSLSDDHELTDEQKSEQQQMIEGQIAMLQAQLAQIQQQQAEKAAEKQEASKQPDSGSSKVADGVNRPTATNTLNVYI
;
A
#
# COMPACT_ATOMS: atom_id res chain seq x y z
N MET A 1 -17.49 15.51 43.58
CA MET A 1 -18.08 14.19 43.25
C MET A 1 -18.23 14.12 41.73
N SER A 2 -17.70 13.06 41.11
CA SER A 2 -18.06 12.48 39.79
C SER A 2 -17.95 13.40 38.54
N THR A 3 -17.32 13.02 37.41
CA THR A 3 -17.23 11.71 36.76
C THR A 3 -15.92 11.59 35.96
N ILE A 4 -15.23 10.46 36.13
CA ILE A 4 -14.15 9.99 35.25
C ILE A 4 -14.81 9.49 33.97
N GLY A 5 -14.67 10.24 32.89
CA GLY A 5 -15.03 9.82 31.54
C GLY A 5 -13.96 8.90 30.98
N SER A 6 -14.09 7.60 31.25
CA SER A 6 -13.50 6.56 30.41
C SER A 6 -14.12 6.65 29.02
N SER A 7 -13.55 7.46 28.14
CA SER A 7 -13.75 7.31 26.70
C SER A 7 -12.46 6.76 26.14
N SER A 8 -12.46 5.44 26.00
CA SER A 8 -11.54 4.66 25.16
C SER A 8 -11.03 5.50 24.00
N SER A 9 -9.75 5.83 24.03
CA SER A 9 -8.97 6.01 22.83
C SER A 9 -9.01 4.66 22.10
N VAL A 10 -10.09 4.44 21.35
CA VAL A 10 -10.06 3.55 20.19
C VAL A 10 -9.01 4.20 19.30
N ALA A 11 -7.77 3.77 19.49
CA ALA A 11 -6.75 3.86 18.48
C ALA A 11 -7.34 3.06 17.31
N SER A 12 -8.14 3.74 16.50
CA SER A 12 -8.47 3.35 15.16
C SER A 12 -7.15 3.36 14.43
N SER A 13 -6.37 2.29 14.58
CA SER A 13 -5.27 1.94 13.71
C SER A 13 -5.90 1.62 12.36
N SER A 14 -6.29 2.69 11.68
CA SER A 14 -6.85 2.70 10.36
C SER A 14 -5.89 2.01 9.42
N GLY A 15 -6.28 0.80 9.00
CA GLY A 15 -5.90 0.23 7.71
C GLY A 15 -4.42 -0.08 7.52
N SER A 16 -3.83 -0.91 8.38
CA SER A 16 -2.65 -1.70 8.00
C SER A 16 -3.05 -3.11 7.56
N GLY A 17 -4.20 -3.23 6.89
CA GLY A 17 -4.71 -4.45 6.27
C GLY A 17 -4.06 -4.72 4.91
N SER A 18 -2.74 -4.91 4.94
CA SER A 18 -1.90 -5.65 4.00
C SER A 18 -2.13 -5.42 2.51
N SER A 19 -1.54 -4.35 1.96
CA SER A 19 -1.31 -4.22 0.50
C SER A 19 -0.69 -5.49 -0.09
N ALA A 20 0.15 -6.20 0.67
CA ALA A 20 0.73 -7.49 0.29
C ALA A 20 -0.31 -8.61 0.08
N SER A 21 -1.38 -8.63 0.87
CA SER A 21 -2.50 -9.58 0.69
C SER A 21 -3.30 -9.26 -0.58
N GLN A 22 -3.41 -7.98 -0.93
CA GLN A 22 -4.03 -7.54 -2.19
C GLN A 22 -3.17 -7.92 -3.39
N THR A 23 -1.85 -7.70 -3.35
CA THR A 23 -0.93 -8.13 -4.42
C THR A 23 -1.00 -9.64 -4.65
N THR A 24 -0.98 -10.43 -3.57
CA THR A 24 -1.06 -11.90 -3.67
C THR A 24 -2.38 -12.35 -4.32
N SER A 25 -3.48 -11.70 -3.98
CA SER A 25 -4.80 -12.01 -4.53
C SER A 25 -4.88 -11.65 -6.02
N ILE A 26 -4.33 -10.49 -6.41
CA ILE A 26 -4.28 -10.05 -7.81
C ILE A 26 -3.40 -11.00 -8.64
N THR A 27 -2.21 -11.38 -8.15
CA THR A 27 -1.35 -12.35 -8.83
C THR A 27 -2.05 -13.69 -9.05
N LYS A 28 -2.78 -14.19 -8.05
CA LYS A 28 -3.56 -15.42 -8.20
C LYS A 28 -4.66 -15.30 -9.24
N GLN A 29 -5.35 -14.16 -9.31
CA GLN A 29 -6.38 -13.91 -10.33
C GLN A 29 -5.77 -13.88 -11.74
N ILE A 30 -4.61 -13.24 -11.91
CA ILE A 30 -3.90 -13.25 -13.20
C ILE A 30 -3.57 -14.67 -13.63
N ILE A 31 -2.98 -15.49 -12.73
CA ILE A 31 -2.65 -16.89 -13.04
C ILE A 31 -3.90 -17.71 -13.38
N ALA A 32 -5.02 -17.50 -12.65
CA ALA A 32 -6.27 -18.19 -12.94
C ALA A 32 -6.82 -17.82 -14.33
N LEU A 33 -6.80 -16.53 -14.67
CA LEU A 33 -7.23 -16.02 -15.98
C LEU A 33 -6.32 -16.52 -17.12
N GLU A 34 -5.01 -16.57 -16.92
CA GLU A 34 -4.07 -17.15 -17.90
C GLU A 34 -4.29 -18.65 -18.12
N ASN A 35 -4.61 -19.40 -17.05
CA ASN A 35 -4.98 -20.81 -17.19
C ASN A 35 -6.30 -20.96 -17.93
N GLN A 36 -7.30 -20.12 -17.62
CA GLN A 36 -8.56 -20.11 -18.35
C GLN A 36 -8.34 -19.81 -19.84
N LEU A 37 -7.43 -18.89 -20.18
CA LEU A 37 -7.08 -18.58 -21.56
C LEU A 37 -6.43 -19.77 -22.29
N LYS A 38 -5.55 -20.51 -21.60
CA LYS A 38 -4.98 -21.77 -22.14
C LYS A 38 -6.06 -22.82 -22.37
N SER A 39 -6.91 -23.05 -21.37
CA SER A 39 -8.01 -24.02 -21.48
C SER A 39 -9.06 -23.64 -22.53
N LEU A 40 -9.24 -22.34 -22.80
CA LEU A 40 -10.15 -21.84 -23.84
C LEU A 40 -9.77 -22.34 -25.24
N SER A 41 -8.48 -22.55 -25.49
CA SER A 41 -8.00 -23.09 -26.77
C SER A 41 -8.40 -24.55 -26.93
N ASP A 42 -8.34 -25.33 -25.85
CA ASP A 42 -8.72 -26.76 -25.80
C ASP A 42 -10.24 -26.99 -25.74
N ASP A 43 -11.02 -25.94 -25.50
CA ASP A 43 -12.47 -26.03 -25.33
C ASP A 43 -13.17 -26.22 -26.68
N HIS A 44 -13.66 -27.42 -26.98
CA HIS A 44 -14.29 -27.72 -28.27
C HIS A 44 -15.78 -27.36 -28.34
N GLU A 45 -16.39 -26.87 -27.24
CA GLU A 45 -17.80 -26.48 -27.23
C GLU A 45 -18.05 -25.08 -27.80
N LEU A 46 -17.05 -24.19 -27.77
CA LEU A 46 -17.16 -22.82 -28.27
C LEU A 46 -16.73 -22.69 -29.74
N THR A 47 -17.46 -21.86 -30.48
CA THR A 47 -17.06 -21.41 -31.84
C THR A 47 -15.85 -20.49 -31.80
N ASP A 48 -15.10 -20.39 -32.90
CA ASP A 48 -13.91 -19.54 -33.00
C ASP A 48 -14.19 -18.06 -32.64
N GLU A 49 -15.36 -17.55 -33.03
CA GLU A 49 -15.78 -16.18 -32.72
C GLU A 49 -15.94 -15.98 -31.20
N GLN A 50 -16.63 -16.91 -30.53
CA GLN A 50 -16.83 -16.86 -29.08
C GLN A 50 -15.53 -17.01 -28.31
N LYS A 51 -14.61 -17.87 -28.80
CA LYS A 51 -13.26 -17.99 -28.24
C LYS A 51 -12.50 -16.68 -28.36
N SER A 52 -12.54 -16.05 -29.53
CA SER A 52 -11.88 -14.76 -29.76
C SER A 52 -12.42 -13.67 -28.82
N GLU A 53 -13.75 -13.54 -28.70
CA GLU A 53 -14.35 -12.57 -27.78
C GLU A 53 -13.96 -12.83 -26.32
N GLN A 54 -13.99 -14.10 -25.90
CA GLN A 54 -13.68 -14.47 -24.52
C GLN A 54 -12.18 -14.31 -24.23
N GLN A 55 -11.31 -14.59 -25.20
CA GLN A 55 -9.88 -14.29 -25.14
C GLN A 55 -9.63 -12.79 -24.95
N GLN A 56 -10.23 -11.94 -25.78
CA GLN A 56 -10.09 -10.49 -25.66
C GLN A 56 -10.59 -9.97 -24.31
N MET A 57 -11.71 -10.51 -23.81
CA MET A 57 -12.24 -10.16 -22.49
C MET A 57 -11.29 -10.54 -21.36
N ILE A 58 -10.70 -11.75 -21.41
CA ILE A 58 -9.74 -12.23 -20.41
C ILE A 58 -8.44 -11.41 -20.47
N GLU A 59 -7.91 -11.15 -21.66
CA GLU A 59 -6.72 -10.32 -21.87
C GLU A 59 -6.92 -8.89 -21.31
N GLY A 60 -8.09 -8.29 -21.54
CA GLY A 60 -8.44 -6.99 -20.97
C GLY A 60 -8.46 -6.99 -19.44
N GLN A 61 -9.01 -8.05 -18.83
CA GLN A 61 -9.01 -8.21 -17.37
C GLN A 61 -7.59 -8.40 -16.82
N ILE A 62 -6.76 -9.19 -17.49
CA ILE A 62 -5.35 -9.37 -17.12
C ILE A 62 -4.61 -8.04 -17.16
N ALA A 63 -4.77 -7.25 -18.23
CA ALA A 63 -4.11 -5.95 -18.37
C ALA A 63 -4.49 -4.99 -17.23
N MET A 64 -5.77 -4.94 -16.87
CA MET A 64 -6.27 -4.13 -15.76
C MET A 64 -5.68 -4.57 -14.40
N LEU A 65 -5.65 -5.88 -14.15
CA LEU A 65 -5.06 -6.44 -12.93
C LEU A 65 -3.53 -6.22 -12.86
N GLN A 66 -2.82 -6.34 -13.98
CA GLN A 66 -1.39 -6.05 -14.05
C GLN A 66 -1.09 -4.57 -13.75
N ALA A 67 -1.89 -3.66 -14.31
CA ALA A 67 -1.78 -2.23 -14.02
C ALA A 67 -2.01 -1.93 -12.53
N GLN A 68 -3.03 -2.55 -11.93
CA GLN A 68 -3.31 -2.41 -10.50
C GLN A 68 -2.16 -2.95 -9.63
N LEU A 69 -1.58 -4.09 -10.02
CA LEU A 69 -0.43 -4.67 -9.33
C LEU A 69 0.80 -3.75 -9.38
N ALA A 70 1.11 -3.20 -10.55
CA ALA A 70 2.21 -2.25 -10.73
C ALA A 70 2.01 -0.99 -9.86
N GLN A 71 0.79 -0.45 -9.83
CA GLN A 71 0.46 0.72 -9.01
C GLN A 71 0.65 0.43 -7.51
N ILE A 72 0.20 -0.72 -7.02
CA ILE A 72 0.39 -1.12 -5.62
C ILE A 72 1.88 -1.31 -5.32
N GLN A 73 2.66 -1.88 -6.24
CA GLN A 73 4.08 -2.09 -6.05
C GLN A 73 4.87 -0.78 -5.98
N GLN A 74 4.51 0.20 -6.82
CA GLN A 74 5.08 1.55 -6.76
C GLN A 74 4.78 2.24 -5.43
N GLN A 75 3.51 2.23 -4.99
CA GLN A 75 3.12 2.82 -3.71
C GLN A 75 3.84 2.18 -2.51
N GLN A 76 4.09 0.87 -2.57
CA GLN A 76 4.85 0.19 -1.52
C GLN A 76 6.32 0.59 -1.52
N ALA A 77 6.94 0.75 -2.69
CA ALA A 77 8.31 1.24 -2.82
C ALA A 77 8.45 2.68 -2.29
N GLU A 78 7.51 3.57 -2.63
CA GLU A 78 7.47 4.94 -2.12
C GLU A 78 7.30 4.99 -0.60
N LYS A 79 6.35 4.22 -0.03
CA LYS A 79 6.18 4.13 1.42
C LYS A 79 7.39 3.55 2.14
N ALA A 80 8.12 2.63 1.50
CA ALA A 80 9.35 2.07 2.05
C ALA A 80 10.49 3.10 2.06
N ALA A 81 10.63 3.88 0.97
CA ALA A 81 11.60 4.96 0.85
C ALA A 81 11.31 6.10 1.86
N GLU A 82 10.05 6.53 1.95
CA GLU A 82 9.61 7.59 2.87
C GLU A 82 9.85 7.20 4.34
N LYS A 83 9.64 5.92 4.70
CA LYS A 83 10.00 5.41 6.03
C LYS A 83 11.50 5.38 6.29
N GLN A 84 12.33 5.11 5.29
CA GLN A 84 13.78 5.13 5.44
C GLN A 84 14.35 6.55 5.53
N GLU A 85 13.77 7.51 4.81
CA GLU A 85 14.16 8.93 4.89
C GLU A 85 13.68 9.58 6.20
N ALA A 86 12.49 9.25 6.69
CA ALA A 86 12.04 9.66 8.03
C ALA A 86 12.91 9.07 9.15
N SER A 87 13.55 7.92 8.91
CA SER A 87 14.52 7.31 9.83
C SER A 87 15.94 7.86 9.67
N LYS A 88 16.18 8.76 8.70
CA LYS A 88 17.48 9.37 8.36
C LYS A 88 17.50 10.89 8.49
N GLN A 89 16.64 11.48 9.34
CA GLN A 89 17.01 12.76 9.93
C GLN A 89 18.29 12.61 10.76
N PRO A 90 19.24 13.56 10.64
CA PRO A 90 20.66 13.28 10.70
C PRO A 90 21.16 13.15 12.14
N ASP A 91 21.56 11.94 12.54
CA ASP A 91 22.60 11.76 13.56
C ASP A 91 23.90 11.38 12.87
N SER A 92 24.46 12.36 12.16
CA SER A 92 25.87 12.34 11.77
C SER A 92 26.36 13.76 11.68
N GLY A 93 27.06 14.17 12.74
CA GLY A 93 28.00 15.28 12.67
C GLY A 93 27.70 16.46 13.59
N SER A 94 27.81 16.24 14.90
CA SER A 94 28.57 17.10 15.84
C SER A 94 27.84 17.29 17.17
N SER A 95 28.14 16.42 18.14
CA SER A 95 28.19 16.87 19.53
C SER A 95 29.16 16.03 20.35
N LYS A 96 30.45 16.35 20.21
CA LYS A 96 31.36 16.35 21.36
C LYS A 96 32.00 17.74 21.56
N VAL A 97 31.22 18.78 21.26
CA VAL A 97 31.52 20.13 21.76
C VAL A 97 30.33 20.49 22.63
N ALA A 98 30.63 20.53 23.93
CA ALA A 98 29.75 21.07 24.95
C ALA A 98 29.26 22.47 24.54
N ASP A 99 27.98 22.75 24.68
CA ASP A 99 27.53 23.87 25.53
C ASP A 99 26.01 23.83 25.70
N GLY A 100 25.55 24.24 26.88
CA GLY A 100 24.16 24.19 27.30
C GLY A 100 23.26 25.18 26.58
N VAL A 101 22.81 24.87 25.38
CA VAL A 101 21.74 25.61 24.69
C VAL A 101 20.59 24.71 24.26
N ASN A 102 19.45 25.00 24.88
CA ASN A 102 18.13 24.39 24.77
C ASN A 102 17.70 24.12 23.32
N ARG A 103 17.71 22.85 22.90
CA ARG A 103 17.21 22.40 21.59
C ARG A 103 15.74 21.99 21.76
N PRO A 104 14.76 22.74 21.23
CA PRO A 104 13.35 22.42 21.45
C PRO A 104 12.98 21.11 20.76
N THR A 105 12.50 20.14 21.54
CA THR A 105 11.94 18.86 21.06
C THR A 105 10.44 18.79 21.35
N ALA A 106 9.67 18.30 20.37
CA ALA A 106 8.32 17.71 20.40
C ALA A 106 7.18 18.24 21.31
N THR A 107 7.30 19.38 22.00
CA THR A 107 6.22 20.04 22.77
C THR A 107 5.90 21.44 22.26
N ASN A 108 6.17 21.73 20.99
CA ASN A 108 5.90 23.04 20.42
C ASN A 108 4.41 23.19 20.04
N THR A 109 3.55 23.33 21.05
CA THR A 109 2.23 23.95 20.92
C THR A 109 2.24 25.27 21.67
N LEU A 110 2.81 26.31 21.06
CA LEU A 110 2.49 27.68 21.46
C LEU A 110 1.41 28.22 20.53
N ASN A 111 0.15 28.05 20.92
CA ASN A 111 -0.96 28.77 20.31
C ASN A 111 -0.87 30.22 20.79
N VAL A 112 -0.24 31.10 20.00
CA VAL A 112 -0.34 32.54 20.19
C VAL A 112 -1.58 33.02 19.45
N TYR A 113 -2.61 33.44 20.18
CA TYR A 113 -3.70 34.26 19.66
C TYR A 113 -3.35 35.72 19.98
N ILE A 114 -3.27 36.57 18.96
CA ILE A 114 -3.17 38.03 19.11
C ILE A 114 -4.52 38.63 19.50
#